data_AF-A0A1A9S9Z1-F1
#
_entry.id   AF-A0A1A9S9Z1-F1
#
_cell.length_a   1.000
_cell.length_b   1.000
_cell.length_c   1.000
_cell.angle_alpha   90.00
_cell.angle_beta   90.00
_cell.angle_gamma   90.00
#
_symmetry.space_group_name_H-M   'P 1'
#
loop_
_entity.id
_entity.type
_entity.pdbx_description
1 polymer ?
#
loop_
_entity_poly.entity_id
_entity_poly.type
_entity_poly.pdbx_seq_one_letter_code
_entity_poly.pdbx_strand_id
1 'polypeptide(L)' 'MGISSGWHWLVILIVVVLIFGTKKLRDVGKDLGGAIHDFKKGLNEGSGGENETAAPKQVIEHKEEKPGE' A
#
# COMPACT_ATOMS: atom_id res chain seq x y z
N MET A 1 -4.14 33.63 -15.05
CA MET A 1 -3.62 32.36 -15.60
C MET A 1 -3.08 31.52 -14.45
N GLY A 2 -3.92 30.85 -13.65
CA GLY A 2 -3.41 30.26 -12.41
C GLY A 2 -4.45 29.48 -11.62
N ILE A 3 -4.95 28.40 -12.20
CA ILE A 3 -5.76 27.37 -11.52
C ILE A 3 -5.28 25.95 -11.84
N SER A 4 -4.21 25.79 -12.63
CA SER A 4 -3.74 24.50 -13.15
C SER A 4 -2.61 23.83 -12.35
N SER A 5 -2.22 24.36 -11.19
CA SER A 5 -0.94 23.99 -10.55
C SER A 5 -0.98 22.80 -9.56
N GLY A 6 -2.04 22.00 -9.54
CA GLY A 6 -2.12 20.78 -8.71
C GLY A 6 -3.04 20.87 -7.49
N TRP A 7 -3.38 22.09 -7.03
CA TRP A 7 -4.39 22.25 -5.97
C TRP A 7 -5.78 21.77 -6.41
N HIS A 8 -6.09 21.91 -7.69
CA HIS A 8 -7.36 21.46 -8.26
C HIS A 8 -7.50 19.93 -8.20
N TRP A 9 -6.41 19.20 -8.46
CA TRP A 9 -6.39 17.74 -8.36
C TRP A 9 -6.64 17.26 -6.92
N LEU A 10 -6.10 17.96 -5.92
CA LEU A 10 -6.35 17.64 -4.51
C LEU A 10 -7.83 17.80 -4.12
N VAL A 11 -8.47 18.89 -4.59
CA VAL A 11 -9.90 19.14 -4.35
C VAL A 11 -10.77 18.09 -5.04
N ILE A 12 -10.46 17.72 -6.29
CA ILE A 12 -11.19 16.67 -7.01
C ILE A 12 -11.06 15.33 -6.28
N LEU A 13 -9.87 14.98 -5.81
CA LEU A 13 -9.64 13.72 -5.08
C LEU A 13 -10.52 13.66 -3.82
N ILE A 14 -10.58 14.75 -3.05
CA ILE A 14 -11.45 14.85 -1.86
C ILE A 14 -12.92 14.65 -2.24
N VAL A 15 -13.40 15.32 -3.28
CA VAL A 15 -14.80 15.19 -3.72
C VAL A 15 -15.13 13.76 -4.16
N VAL A 16 -14.24 13.11 -4.90
CA VAL A 16 -14.41 11.70 -5.30
C VAL A 16 -14.48 10.79 -4.08
N VAL A 17 -13.60 10.97 -3.10
CA VAL A 17 -13.61 10.20 -1.84
C VAL A 17 -14.91 10.41 -1.06
N LEU A 18 -15.46 11.63 -1.05
CA LEU A 18 -16.71 11.94 -0.36
C LEU A 18 -17.94 11.33 -1.06
N ILE A 19 -17.98 11.34 -2.40
CA ILE A 19 -19.07 10.76 -3.20
C ILE A 19 -19.09 9.23 -3.08
N PHE A 20 -17.93 8.59 -3.22
CA PHE A 20 -17.83 7.13 -3.19
C PHE A 20 -17.75 6.58 -1.76
N GLY A 21 -17.36 7.42 -0.79
CA GLY A 21 -17.08 7.03 0.58
C GLY A 21 -15.74 6.28 0.71
N THR A 22 -15.13 6.35 1.90
CA THR A 22 -13.84 5.70 2.19
C THR A 22 -13.92 4.17 2.22
N LYS A 23 -15.11 3.60 2.45
CA LYS A 23 -15.32 2.15 2.53
C LYS A 23 -15.15 1.47 1.16
N LYS A 24 -15.86 1.97 0.14
CA LYS A 24 -15.74 1.50 -1.24
C LYS A 24 -14.34 1.74 -1.81
N LEU A 25 -13.76 2.91 -1.58
CA LEU A 25 -12.37 3.19 -2.01
C LEU A 25 -11.34 2.26 -1.36
N ARG A 26 -11.55 1.86 -0.10
CA ARG A 26 -10.65 0.93 0.58
C ARG A 26 -10.78 -0.50 0.06
N ASP A 27 -12.00 -0.98 -0.18
CA ASP A 27 -12.21 -2.32 -0.72
C ASP A 27 -11.57 -2.45 -2.11
N VAL A 28 -11.89 -1.52 -3.02
CA VAL A 28 -11.36 -1.50 -4.39
C VAL A 28 -9.86 -1.15 -4.41
N GLY A 29 -9.42 -0.27 -3.51
CA GLY A 29 -8.02 0.10 -3.36
C GLY A 29 -7.15 -1.03 -2.81
N LYS A 30 -7.70 -1.95 -2.00
CA LYS A 30 -6.97 -3.13 -1.52
C LYS A 30 -6.74 -4.12 -2.67
N ASP A 31 -7.76 -4.35 -3.49
CA ASP A 31 -7.67 -5.27 -4.63
C ASP A 31 -6.73 -4.73 -5.73
N LEU A 32 -6.89 -3.45 -6.09
CA LEU A 32 -6.00 -2.79 -7.06
C LEU A 32 -4.59 -2.58 -6.49
N GLY A 33 -4.48 -2.23 -5.20
CA GLY A 33 -3.21 -1.98 -4.53
C GLY A 33 -2.34 -3.23 -4.44
N GLY A 34 -2.94 -4.40 -4.18
CA GLY A 34 -2.23 -5.68 -4.19
C GLY A 34 -1.63 -5.99 -5.56
N ALA A 35 -2.45 -5.92 -6.61
CA ALA A 35 -1.98 -6.18 -7.98
C ALA A 35 -0.85 -5.24 -8.43
N ILE A 36 -0.94 -3.95 -8.07
CA ILE A 36 0.10 -2.97 -8.38
C ILE A 36 1.36 -3.19 -7.51
N HIS A 37 1.20 -3.64 -6.27
CA HIS A 37 2.32 -3.98 -5.38
C HIS A 37 3.14 -5.15 -5.94
N ASP A 38 2.48 -6.25 -6.34
CA ASP A 38 3.14 -7.41 -6.94
C ASP A 38 3.77 -7.06 -8.30
N PHE A 39 3.10 -6.22 -9.11
CA PHE A 39 3.68 -5.71 -10.36
C PHE A 39 4.93 -4.87 -10.12
N LYS A 40 4.92 -3.96 -9.14
CA LYS A 40 6.09 -3.18 -8.76
C LYS A 40 7.21 -4.08 -8.24
N LYS A 41 6.88 -5.08 -7.43
CA LYS A 41 7.84 -6.04 -6.91
C LYS A 41 8.53 -6.80 -8.04
N GLY A 42 7.77 -7.38 -8.98
CA GLY A 42 8.31 -8.07 -10.14
C GLY A 42 9.18 -7.19 -11.05
N LEU A 43 8.83 -5.91 -11.21
CA LEU A 43 9.66 -4.93 -11.94
C LEU A 43 10.99 -4.63 -11.25
N ASN A 44 11.02 -4.53 -9.91
CA ASN A 44 12.26 -4.30 -9.16
C ASN A 44 13.13 -5.56 -9.12
N GLU A 45 12.52 -6.74 -9.00
CA GLU A 45 13.19 -8.04 -9.00
C GLU A 45 13.84 -8.36 -10.36
N GLY A 46 13.20 -7.97 -11.47
CA GLY A 46 13.76 -8.12 -12.82
C GLY A 46 14.85 -7.10 -13.21
N SER A 47 14.96 -5.97 -12.49
CA SER A 47 15.92 -4.90 -12.81
C SER A 47 17.21 -4.95 -11.97
N GLY A 48 17.45 -6.00 -11.19
CA GLY A 48 18.71 -6.19 -10.45
C GLY A 48 18.95 -5.18 -9.34
N GLY A 49 17.89 -4.64 -8.73
CA GLY A 49 17.96 -3.66 -7.65
C GLY A 49 17.39 -4.21 -6.36
N GLU A 50 18.28 -4.58 -5.45
CA GLU A 50 17.98 -4.95 -4.07
C GLU A 50 17.28 -3.78 -3.35
N ASN A 51 15.99 -3.95 -3.00
CA ASN A 51 15.43 -3.24 -1.86
C ASN A 51 14.23 -3.99 -1.28
N GLU A 52 14.49 -4.61 -0.14
CA GLU A 52 13.51 -5.07 0.83
C GLU A 52 12.35 -4.07 0.98
N THR A 53 11.14 -4.48 0.65
CA THR A 53 9.94 -4.02 1.34
C THR A 53 8.80 -4.98 1.03
N ALA A 54 8.53 -5.87 2.00
CA ALA A 54 7.21 -6.05 2.61
C ALA A 54 7.16 -7.41 3.34
N ALA A 55 7.65 -7.45 4.57
CA ALA A 55 7.15 -8.41 5.55
C ALA A 55 6.29 -7.65 6.56
N PRO A 56 4.95 -7.79 6.56
CA PRO A 56 4.21 -7.50 7.77
C PRO A 56 4.70 -8.48 8.84
N LYS A 57 5.35 -7.91 9.85
CA LYS A 57 5.76 -8.53 11.11
C LYS A 57 4.72 -9.55 11.58
N GLN A 58 5.12 -10.82 11.57
CA GLN A 58 4.37 -11.96 12.06
C GLN A 58 3.90 -11.69 13.49
N VAL A 59 2.59 -11.54 13.65
CA VAL A 59 1.90 -11.70 14.93
C VAL A 59 1.51 -13.17 14.99
N ILE A 60 2.35 -14.04 15.58
CA ILE A 60 1.94 -15.23 16.36
C ILE A 60 3.11 -15.62 17.30
N GLU A 61 2.96 -15.25 18.58
CA GLU A 61 3.14 -16.10 19.76
C GLU A 61 3.94 -17.43 19.64
N HIS A 62 5.15 -17.45 20.23
CA HIS A 62 5.56 -18.52 21.16
C HIS A 62 6.56 -17.95 22.17
N LYS A 63 6.03 -17.63 23.34
CA LYS A 63 6.77 -17.62 24.61
C LYS A 63 6.59 -19.01 25.20
N GLU A 64 7.66 -19.59 25.75
CA GLU A 64 7.82 -20.97 26.30
C GLU A 64 8.66 -21.85 25.34
N GLU A 65 9.78 -22.49 25.70
CA GLU A 65 10.39 -22.83 27.00
C GLU A 65 11.93 -22.80 26.91
N LYS A 66 12.59 -22.49 28.02
CA LYS A 66 14.02 -22.80 28.24
C LYS A 66 14.14 -24.28 28.59
N PRO A 67 15.01 -25.01 27.89
CA PRO A 67 16.00 -25.86 28.54
C PRO A 67 17.38 -25.42 28.00
N GLY A 68 18.33 -24.99 28.81
CA GLY A 68 18.86 -25.74 29.93
C GLY A 68 19.94 -26.68 29.40
N GLU A 69 21.12 -26.15 29.09
CA GLU A 69 22.47 -26.76 29.22
C GLU A 69 23.50 -25.62 29.33
#